data_AF-A0A7S7ZEH1-F1
#
_entry.id   AF-A0A7S7ZEH1-F1
#
_cell.length_a   1.000
_cell.length_b   1.000
_cell.length_c   1.000
_cell.angle_alpha   90.00
_cell.angle_beta   90.00
_cell.angle_gamma   90.00
#
_symmetry.space_group_name_H-M   'P 1'
#
loop_
_entity.id
_entity.type
_entity.pdbx_description
1 polymer ?
#
loop_
_entity_poly.entity_id
_entity_poly.type
_entity_poly.pdbx_seq_one_letter_code
_entity_poly.pdbx_strand_id
1 'polypeptide(L)' 'MNRSKPTHFRNSLNLRDKVQVKILRKRLKLTDEQFSSVLRKSGISISAIAKEAATLK' A
#
# COMPACT_ATOMS: atom_id res chain seq x y z
N MET A 1 14.14 -10.24 -22.78
CA MET A 1 13.30 -9.17 -22.18
C MET A 1 12.77 -9.71 -20.84
N ASN A 2 13.48 -9.46 -19.74
CA ASN A 2 13.11 -9.99 -18.43
C ASN A 2 11.88 -9.24 -17.93
N ARG A 3 10.68 -9.78 -18.20
CA ARG A 3 9.48 -9.33 -17.50
C ARG A 3 9.70 -9.64 -16.02
N SER A 4 9.94 -8.60 -15.22
CA SER A 4 9.91 -8.70 -13.77
C SER A 4 8.61 -9.41 -13.41
N LYS A 5 8.71 -10.64 -12.89
CA LYS A 5 7.53 -11.41 -12.47
C LYS A 5 6.75 -10.49 -11.52
N PRO A 6 5.41 -10.42 -11.61
CA PRO A 6 4.62 -9.69 -10.64
C PRO A 6 4.99 -10.30 -9.30
N THR A 7 5.73 -9.55 -8.49
CA THR A 7 6.09 -10.03 -7.17
C THR A 7 4.76 -10.13 -6.47
N HIS A 8 4.30 -11.36 -6.19
CA HIS A 8 3.12 -11.59 -5.39
C HIS A 8 3.15 -10.56 -4.27
N PHE A 9 2.05 -9.84 -4.06
CA PHE A 9 1.95 -8.94 -2.92
C PHE A 9 2.33 -9.78 -1.70
N ARG A 10 3.57 -9.60 -1.23
CA ARG A 10 3.98 -10.10 0.06
C ARG A 10 3.07 -9.40 1.07
N ASN A 11 2.95 -9.92 2.27
CA ASN A 11 2.16 -9.24 3.30
C ASN A 11 2.71 -7.83 3.63
N SER A 12 3.83 -7.43 3.02
CA SER A 12 4.39 -6.09 2.98
C SER A 12 4.29 -5.41 1.61
N LEU A 13 4.00 -4.11 1.63
CA LEU A 13 4.01 -3.20 0.50
C LEU A 13 5.44 -2.81 0.12
N ASN A 14 5.78 -2.92 -1.17
CA ASN A 14 7.03 -2.37 -1.68
C ASN A 14 6.86 -0.89 -2.05
N LEU A 15 7.42 0.00 -1.24
CA LEU A 15 7.37 1.45 -1.48
C LEU A 15 8.13 1.90 -2.73
N ARG A 16 9.09 1.09 -3.21
CA ARG A 16 9.80 1.37 -4.47
C ARG A 16 8.96 1.01 -5.70
N ASP A 17 7.96 0.15 -5.53
CA ASP A 17 7.04 -0.23 -6.59
C ASP A 17 5.85 0.77 -6.63
N LYS A 18 5.98 1.76 -7.52
CA LYS A 18 4.96 2.79 -7.74
C LYS A 18 3.62 2.19 -8.18
N VAL A 19 3.62 1.03 -8.84
CA VAL A 19 2.39 0.37 -9.31
C VAL A 19 1.65 -0.24 -8.12
N GLN A 20 2.36 -0.94 -7.23
CA GLN A 20 1.76 -1.48 -5.99
C GLN A 20 1.18 -0.37 -5.12
N VAL A 21 1.93 0.71 -4.90
CA VAL A 21 1.48 1.87 -4.11
C VAL A 21 0.22 2.49 -4.73
N LYS A 22 0.21 2.71 -6.05
CA LYS A 22 -0.94 3.28 -6.76
C LYS A 22 -2.17 2.38 -6.68
N ILE A 23 -2.02 1.07 -6.85
CA ILE A 23 -3.12 0.09 -6.77
C ILE A 23 -3.69 0.06 -5.35
N LEU A 24 -2.83 -0.02 -4.33
CA LEU A 24 -3.26 -0.12 -2.95
C LEU A 24 -4.00 1.16 -2.51
N ARG A 25 -3.44 2.33 -2.82
CA ARG A 25 -4.09 3.63 -2.56
C ARG A 25 -5.49 3.72 -3.20
N LYS A 26 -5.61 3.34 -4.48
CA LYS A 26 -6.90 3.32 -5.18
C LYS A 26 -7.89 2.35 -4.55
N ARG A 27 -7.45 1.15 -4.15
CA ARG A 27 -8.33 0.16 -3.49
C ARG A 27 -8.84 0.64 -2.14
N LEU A 28 -7.98 1.30 -1.36
CA LEU A 28 -8.32 1.85 -0.06
C LEU A 28 -9.06 3.19 -0.14
N LYS A 29 -9.20 3.77 -1.33
CA LYS A 29 -9.85 5.07 -1.58
C LYS A 29 -9.26 6.21 -0.73
N LEU A 30 -7.94 6.19 -0.54
CA LEU A 30 -7.22 7.19 0.26
C LEU A 30 -6.60 8.27 -0.63
N THR A 31 -6.51 9.49 -0.10
CA THR A 31 -5.66 10.54 -0.69
C THR A 31 -4.17 10.21 -0.47
N ASP A 32 -3.26 10.90 -1.18
CA ASP A 32 -1.82 10.71 -0.97
C ASP A 32 -1.40 11.06 0.48
N GLU A 33 -2.00 12.10 1.06
CA GLU A 33 -1.75 12.53 2.43
C GLU A 33 -2.21 11.49 3.45
N GLN A 34 -3.44 11.01 3.32
CA GLN A 34 -3.99 9.95 4.19
C GLN A 34 -3.15 8.68 4.07
N PHE A 35 -2.78 8.29 2.86
CA PHE A 35 -1.96 7.11 2.63
C PHE A 35 -0.57 7.24 3.27
N SER A 36 0.07 8.40 3.17
CA SER A 36 1.36 8.68 3.82
C SER A 36 1.24 8.63 5.36
N SER A 37 0.16 9.17 5.91
CA SER A 37 -0.13 9.11 7.35
C SER A 37 -0.32 7.66 7.83
N VAL A 38 -1.10 6.87 7.10
CA VAL A 38 -1.30 5.44 7.39
C VAL A 38 0.03 4.68 7.33
N LEU A 39 0.87 4.94 6.34
CA LEU A 39 2.18 4.29 6.23
C LEU A 39 3.09 4.63 7.41
N ARG A 40 3.07 5.88 7.90
CA ARG A 40 3.85 6.28 9.08
C ARG A 40 3.37 5.58 10.35
N LYS A 41 2.05 5.35 10.48
CA LYS A 41 1.43 4.75 11.67
C LYS A 41 1.47 3.22 11.69
N SER A 42 1.19 2.58 10.55
CA SER A 42 1.05 1.12 10.42
C SER A 42 2.29 0.42 9.87
N GLY A 43 3.25 1.16 9.32
CA GLY A 43 4.41 0.62 8.63
C GLY A 43 4.07 0.06 7.25
N ILE A 44 4.92 -0.83 6.74
CA ILE A 44 4.81 -1.36 5.37
C ILE A 44 3.90 -2.60 5.26
N SER A 45 3.27 -3.07 6.34
CA SER A 45 2.40 -4.25 6.28
C SER A 45 1.06 -3.91 5.60
N ILE A 46 0.69 -4.61 4.53
CA ILE A 46 -0.55 -4.35 3.77
C ILE A 46 -1.78 -4.57 4.66
N SER A 47 -1.75 -5.60 5.50
CA SER A 47 -2.84 -5.88 6.44
C SER A 47 -2.99 -4.76 7.48
N ALA A 48 -1.87 -4.25 8.01
CA ALA A 48 -1.90 -3.15 8.96
C ALA A 48 -2.40 -1.85 8.30
N ILE A 49 -1.93 -1.55 7.08
CA ILE A 49 -2.40 -0.41 6.27
C ILE A 49 -3.90 -0.52 6.03
N ALA A 50 -4.40 -1.68 5.63
CA ALA A 50 -5.83 -1.89 5.36
C ALA A 50 -6.68 -1.72 6.63
N LYS A 51 -6.20 -2.20 7.78
CA LYS A 51 -6.88 -2.06 9.06
C LYS A 51 -6.94 -0.60 9.52
N GLU A 52 -5.83 0.12 9.45
CA GLU A 52 -5.79 1.56 9.75
C GLU A 52 -6.64 2.38 8.76
N ALA A 53 -6.57 2.07 7.46
CA ALA A 53 -7.39 2.72 6.46
C ALA A 53 -8.89 2.54 6.72
N ALA A 54 -9.31 1.39 7.26
CA ALA A 54 -10.71 1.16 7.64
C ALA A 54 -11.15 2.03 8.83
N THR A 55 -10.23 2.49 9.68
CA THR A 55 -10.53 3.39 10.81
C THR A 55 -10.56 4.87 10.43
N LEU A 56 -10.06 5.23 9.25
CA LEU A 56 -10.07 6.61 8.71
C LEU A 56 -11.33 6.94 7.91
N LYS A 57 -12.22 5.95 7.75
CA LYS A 57 -13.44 6.03 6.98
C LYS A 57 -14.63 6.32 7.89
#